data_AF-A0A535GXT5-F1
#
_entry.id   AF-A0A535GXT5-F1
#
_cell.length_a   1.000
_cell.length_b   1.000
_cell.length_c   1.000
_cell.angle_alpha   90.00
_cell.angle_beta   90.00
_cell.angle_gamma   90.00
#
_symmetry.space_group_name_H-M   'P 1'
#
loop_
_entity.id
_entity.type
_entity.pdbx_description
1 polymer ?
#
loop_
_entity_poly.entity_id
_entity_poly.type
_entity_poly.pdbx_seq_one_letter_code
_entity_poly.pdbx_strand_id
1 'polypeptide(L)'
;FGLGLIAIREDEGKAEASGVNTSLYKILAFAISVWFAGTAGALHAQYLNYVDPDLAFELIITLNLIIMSLFGGRGIVWGPVLGAFVIYPLSAYLVFLLPSRLAGQLHLVALGVVLVLVVMFMPDGVIRTYQAWRRKGPNDYRPVEPQASMAEAAG
;
A
#
# COMPACT_ATOMS: atom_id res chain seq x y z
N PHE A 1 9.31 -19.10 -6.96
CA PHE A 1 9.33 -17.69 -6.50
C PHE A 1 8.26 -17.41 -5.44
N GLY A 2 6.97 -17.55 -5.73
CA GLY A 2 5.89 -17.20 -4.78
C GLY A 2 5.94 -17.95 -3.44
N LEU A 3 6.08 -19.29 -3.46
CA LEU A 3 6.17 -20.10 -2.23
C LEU A 3 7.38 -19.73 -1.36
N GLY A 4 8.53 -19.41 -1.97
CA GLY A 4 9.72 -18.99 -1.23
C GLY A 4 9.53 -17.65 -0.53
N LEU A 5 8.83 -16.69 -1.16
CA LEU A 5 8.48 -15.41 -0.52
C LEU A 5 7.46 -15.60 0.62
N ILE A 6 6.52 -16.53 0.48
CA ILE A 6 5.57 -16.86 1.55
C ILE A 6 6.30 -17.47 2.75
N ALA A 7 7.22 -18.41 2.51
CA ALA A 7 8.04 -19.00 3.56
C ALA A 7 8.89 -17.96 4.31
N ILE A 8 9.53 -17.04 3.56
CA ILE A 8 10.28 -15.91 4.15
C ILE A 8 9.36 -14.99 4.98
N ARG A 9 8.11 -14.80 4.56
CA ARG A 9 7.12 -13.98 5.28
C ARG A 9 6.69 -14.61 6.61
N GLU A 10 6.65 -15.93 6.69
CA GLU A 10 6.27 -16.64 7.92
C GLU A 10 7.41 -16.71 8.92
N ASP A 11 8.57 -17.19 8.49
CA ASP A 11 9.77 -17.31 9.33
C ASP A 11 11.02 -17.40 8.44
N GLU A 12 11.79 -16.32 8.40
CA GLU A 12 13.00 -16.24 7.58
C GLU A 12 14.05 -17.27 7.99
N GLY A 13 14.23 -17.51 9.29
CA GLY A 13 15.23 -18.45 9.80
C GLY A 13 14.88 -19.91 9.44
N LYS A 14 13.59 -20.26 9.49
CA LYS A 14 13.12 -21.58 9.01
C LYS A 14 13.23 -21.72 7.50
N ALA A 15 12.97 -20.65 6.76
CA ALA A 15 13.14 -20.65 5.30
C ALA A 15 14.61 -20.93 4.92
N GLU A 16 15.57 -20.26 5.57
CA GLU A 16 17.00 -20.51 5.37
C GLU A 16 17.40 -21.95 5.71
N ALA A 17 16.93 -22.46 6.85
CA ALA A 17 17.20 -23.84 7.27
C ALA A 17 16.62 -24.88 6.30
N SER A 18 15.52 -24.56 5.62
CA SER A 18 14.91 -25.40 4.56
C SER A 18 15.62 -25.31 3.21
N GLY A 19 16.72 -24.56 3.10
CA GLY A 19 17.51 -24.39 1.87
C GLY A 19 17.02 -23.27 0.95
N VAL A 20 16.10 -22.40 1.41
CA VAL A 20 15.66 -21.24 0.62
C VAL A 20 16.71 -20.13 0.75
N ASN A 21 17.25 -19.66 -0.38
CA ASN A 21 18.14 -18.50 -0.40
C ASN A 21 17.33 -17.21 -0.22
N THR A 22 17.17 -16.76 1.02
CA THR A 22 16.37 -15.58 1.41
C THR A 22 16.92 -14.29 0.82
N SER A 23 18.24 -14.15 0.79
CA SER A 23 18.94 -12.98 0.25
C SER A 23 18.63 -12.76 -1.23
N LEU A 24 18.74 -13.82 -2.05
CA LEU A 24 18.45 -13.76 -3.48
C LEU A 24 16.98 -13.42 -3.75
N TYR A 25 16.06 -14.00 -2.98
CA TYR A 25 14.62 -13.72 -3.13
C TYR A 25 14.27 -12.27 -2.76
N LYS A 26 14.88 -11.72 -1.70
CA LYS A 26 14.71 -10.31 -1.32
C LYS A 26 15.28 -9.36 -2.38
N ILE A 27 16.48 -9.63 -2.90
CA ILE A 27 17.10 -8.82 -3.96
C ILE A 27 16.24 -8.83 -5.22
N LEU A 28 15.74 -10.01 -5.64
CA LEU A 28 14.86 -10.10 -6.81
C LEU A 28 13.54 -9.36 -6.59
N ALA A 29 12.91 -9.49 -5.42
CA ALA A 29 11.68 -8.77 -5.09
C ALA A 29 11.90 -7.24 -5.11
N PHE A 30 13.02 -6.78 -4.55
CA PHE A 30 13.41 -5.37 -4.58
C PHE A 30 13.70 -4.89 -6.00
N ALA A 31 14.46 -5.64 -6.80
CA ALA A 31 14.81 -5.29 -8.17
C ALA A 31 13.56 -5.13 -9.04
N ILE A 32 12.59 -6.05 -8.92
CA ILE A 32 11.32 -5.96 -9.63
C ILE A 32 10.55 -4.70 -9.18
N SER A 33 10.49 -4.41 -7.88
CA SER A 33 9.81 -3.22 -7.36
C SER A 33 10.45 -1.91 -7.87
N VAL A 34 11.77 -1.82 -7.81
CA VAL A 34 12.51 -0.63 -8.25
C VAL A 34 12.47 -0.47 -9.76
N TRP A 35 12.34 -1.54 -10.53
CA TRP A 35 12.17 -1.45 -11.98
C TRP A 35 10.92 -0.63 -12.36
N PHE A 36 9.78 -0.88 -11.71
CA PHE A 36 8.56 -0.09 -11.92
C PHE A 36 8.68 1.35 -11.38
N ALA A 37 9.21 1.51 -10.17
CA ALA A 37 9.35 2.84 -9.55
C ALA A 37 10.33 3.74 -10.34
N GLY A 38 11.46 3.17 -10.76
CA GLY A 38 12.50 3.84 -11.52
C GLY A 38 12.07 4.18 -12.94
N THR A 39 11.35 3.28 -13.62
CA THR A 39 10.79 3.58 -14.96
C THR A 39 9.75 4.69 -14.90
N ALA A 40 8.85 4.68 -13.91
CA ALA A 40 7.88 5.75 -13.70
C ALA A 40 8.57 7.10 -13.43
N GLY A 41 9.59 7.12 -12.57
CA GLY A 41 10.38 8.33 -12.29
C GLY A 41 11.14 8.84 -13.52
N ALA A 42 11.76 7.95 -14.30
CA ALA A 42 12.49 8.32 -15.52
C ALA A 42 11.56 8.90 -16.61
N LEU A 43 10.35 8.34 -16.77
CA LEU A 43 9.34 8.88 -17.67
C LEU A 43 8.84 10.25 -17.20
N HIS A 44 8.64 10.43 -15.90
CA HIS A 44 8.23 11.71 -15.33
C HIS A 44 9.30 12.80 -15.50
N ALA A 45 10.57 12.45 -15.28
CA ALA A 45 11.70 13.37 -15.50
C ALA A 45 11.80 13.80 -16.98
N GLN A 46 11.60 12.86 -17.92
CA GLN A 46 11.55 13.19 -19.35
C GLN A 46 10.36 14.07 -19.70
N TYR A 47 9.20 13.87 -19.08
CA TYR A 47 8.02 14.71 -19.28
C TYR A 47 8.27 16.17 -18.88
N LEU A 48 8.96 16.40 -17.76
CA LEU A 48 9.25 17.75 -17.27
C LEU A 48 10.34 18.48 -18.08
N ASN A 49 11.19 17.76 -18.84
CA ASN A 49 12.31 18.30 -19.63
C ASN A 49 13.35 19.14 -18.85
N TYR A 50 13.17 19.30 -17.54
CA TYR A 50 14.04 20.02 -16.61
C TYR A 50 13.94 19.37 -15.23
N VAL A 51 15.07 19.30 -14.53
CA VAL A 51 15.16 18.68 -13.20
C VAL A 51 15.38 19.77 -12.16
N ASP A 52 14.32 20.05 -11.41
CA ASP A 52 14.36 20.92 -10.24
C ASP A 52 14.16 20.07 -8.97
N PRO A 53 15.04 20.15 -7.96
CA PRO A 53 14.86 19.45 -6.69
C PRO A 53 13.52 19.78 -6.01
N ASP A 54 13.04 21.03 -6.11
CA ASP A 54 11.81 21.46 -5.46
C ASP A 54 10.58 20.84 -6.14
N LEU A 55 10.60 20.69 -7.47
CA LEU A 55 9.55 19.98 -8.22
C LEU A 55 9.65 18.46 -8.06
N ALA A 56 10.86 17.91 -7.93
CA ALA A 56 11.07 16.48 -7.78
C ALA A 56 10.64 15.95 -6.40
N PHE A 57 10.78 16.76 -5.35
CA PHE A 57 10.44 16.41 -3.96
C PHE A 57 9.28 17.23 -3.41
N GLU A 58 8.43 17.74 -4.28
CA GLU A 58 7.30 18.56 -3.89
C GLU A 58 6.37 17.79 -2.92
N LEU A 59 5.99 18.44 -1.82
CA LEU A 59 5.17 17.82 -0.79
C LEU A 59 3.83 17.32 -1.36
N ILE A 60 3.27 18.04 -2.33
CA ILE A 60 1.99 17.68 -2.96
C ILE A 60 2.06 16.31 -3.65
N ILE A 61 3.17 16.00 -4.33
CA ILE A 61 3.39 14.72 -5.03
C ILE A 61 3.50 13.61 -3.99
N THR A 62 4.32 13.83 -2.97
CA THR A 62 4.55 12.82 -1.91
C THR A 62 3.26 12.52 -1.14
N LEU A 63 2.50 13.54 -0.75
CA LEU A 63 1.21 13.36 -0.06
C LEU A 63 0.21 12.63 -0.96
N ASN A 64 0.09 13.02 -2.23
CA ASN A 64 -0.79 12.34 -3.17
C ASN A 64 -0.44 10.85 -3.30
N LEU A 65 0.84 10.50 -3.45
CA LEU A 65 1.28 9.11 -3.53
C LEU A 65 0.92 8.31 -2.27
N ILE A 66 1.10 8.89 -1.09
CA ILE A 66 0.74 8.25 0.19
C ILE A 66 -0.78 8.05 0.28
N ILE A 67 -1.57 9.08 0.00
CA ILE A 67 -3.05 9.01 0.08
C ILE A 67 -3.58 7.99 -0.93
N MET A 68 -3.08 8.00 -2.17
CA MET A 68 -3.49 7.04 -3.21
C MET A 68 -3.20 5.60 -2.80
N SER A 69 -2.00 5.33 -2.29
CA SER A 69 -1.60 4.01 -1.82
C SER A 69 -2.44 3.55 -0.62
N LEU A 70 -2.65 4.44 0.35
CA LEU A 70 -3.39 4.12 1.57
C LEU A 70 -4.88 3.92 1.31
N PHE A 71 -5.48 4.79 0.50
CA PHE A 71 -6.88 4.69 0.09
C PHE A 71 -7.15 3.38 -0.67
N GLY A 72 -6.20 2.96 -1.50
CA GLY A 72 -6.21 1.66 -2.18
C GLY A 72 -6.19 0.44 -1.25
N GLY A 73 -5.60 0.59 -0.06
CA GLY A 73 -5.54 -0.43 0.98
C GLY A 73 -4.29 -1.31 0.93
N ARG A 74 -3.92 -1.86 2.09
CA ARG A 74 -2.71 -2.67 2.25
C ARG A 74 -2.90 -4.09 1.73
N GLY A 75 -1.93 -4.60 0.96
CA GLY A 75 -1.88 -5.99 0.52
C GLY A 75 -2.76 -6.35 -0.68
N ILE A 76 -3.19 -5.36 -1.48
CA ILE A 76 -3.88 -5.58 -2.76
C ILE A 76 -3.07 -4.91 -3.86
N VAL A 77 -2.60 -5.69 -4.83
CA VAL A 77 -1.73 -5.19 -5.93
C VAL A 77 -2.42 -4.08 -6.73
N TRP A 78 -3.74 -4.19 -6.93
CA TRP A 78 -4.57 -3.20 -7.64
C TRP A 78 -5.07 -2.04 -6.78
N GLY A 79 -4.83 -2.07 -5.46
CA GLY A 79 -5.28 -1.05 -4.53
C GLY A 79 -4.82 0.35 -4.91
N PRO A 80 -3.49 0.58 -5.07
CA PRO A 80 -2.96 1.90 -5.42
C PRO A 80 -3.48 2.45 -6.75
N VAL A 81 -3.77 1.58 -7.73
CA VAL A 81 -4.32 1.98 -9.04
C VAL A 81 -5.73 2.55 -8.88
N LEU A 82 -6.59 1.85 -8.11
CA LEU A 82 -7.93 2.35 -7.77
C LEU A 82 -7.87 3.62 -6.91
N GLY A 83 -6.92 3.68 -5.97
CA GLY A 83 -6.68 4.87 -5.18
C GLY A 83 -6.27 6.07 -6.02
N ALA A 84 -5.36 5.88 -6.99
CA ALA A 84 -4.98 6.91 -7.95
C ALA A 84 -6.18 7.40 -8.77
N PHE A 85 -7.02 6.49 -9.26
CA PHE A 85 -8.20 6.85 -10.07
C PHE A 85 -9.20 7.74 -9.33
N VAL A 86 -9.34 7.59 -8.01
CA VAL A 86 -10.29 8.39 -7.20
C VAL A 86 -9.63 9.63 -6.61
N ILE A 87 -8.42 9.49 -6.06
CA ILE A 87 -7.75 10.56 -5.33
C ILE A 87 -7.14 11.59 -6.28
N TYR A 88 -6.63 11.19 -7.45
CA TYR A 88 -6.07 12.13 -8.42
C TYR A 88 -7.07 13.21 -8.88
N PRO A 89 -8.28 12.87 -9.37
CA PRO A 89 -9.26 13.90 -9.74
C PRO A 89 -9.76 14.69 -8.53
N LEU A 90 -9.88 14.06 -7.36
CA LEU A 90 -10.26 14.76 -6.13
C LEU A 90 -9.20 15.82 -5.74
N SER A 91 -7.93 15.46 -5.79
CA SER A 91 -6.80 16.35 -5.53
C SER A 91 -6.77 17.50 -6.53
N ALA A 92 -6.95 17.21 -7.82
CA ALA A 92 -7.05 18.22 -8.88
C ALA A 92 -8.22 19.19 -8.65
N TYR A 93 -9.38 18.68 -8.21
CA TYR A 93 -10.55 19.50 -7.87
C TYR A 93 -10.29 20.40 -6.66
N LEU A 94 -9.63 19.88 -5.61
CA LEU A 94 -9.25 20.68 -4.44
C LEU A 94 -8.30 21.83 -4.81
N VAL A 95 -7.31 21.57 -5.67
CA VAL A 95 -6.39 22.59 -6.17
C VAL A 95 -7.13 23.63 -7.01
N PHE A 96 -8.06 23.21 -7.86
CA PHE A 96 -8.87 24.12 -8.68
C PHE A 96 -9.82 24.99 -7.85
N LEU A 97 -10.39 24.47 -6.76
CA LEU A 97 -11.37 25.18 -5.92
C LEU A 97 -10.70 26.13 -4.91
N LEU A 98 -9.43 25.88 -4.55
CA LEU A 98 -8.62 26.76 -3.70
C LEU A 98 -7.48 27.45 -4.49
N PRO A 99 -7.74 28.19 -5.59
CA PRO A 99 -6.71 28.89 -6.37
C PRO A 99 -6.37 30.22 -5.69
N SER A 100 -6.01 30.19 -4.41
CA SER A 100 -5.76 31.41 -3.64
C SER A 100 -4.31 31.84 -3.83
N ARG A 101 -4.06 32.79 -4.75
CA ARG A 101 -2.75 33.42 -5.02
C ARG A 101 -2.08 34.04 -3.79
N LEU A 102 -2.78 34.20 -2.66
CA LEU A 102 -2.29 34.75 -1.40
C LEU A 102 -2.03 33.70 -0.31
N ALA A 103 -2.44 32.45 -0.52
CA ALA A 103 -2.38 31.39 0.50
C ALA A 103 -1.87 30.08 -0.11
N GLY A 104 -0.70 30.16 -0.75
CA GLY A 104 -0.07 29.06 -1.50
C GLY A 104 0.18 27.76 -0.71
N GLN A 105 -0.12 27.70 0.58
CA GLN A 105 0.03 26.51 1.43
C GLN A 105 -1.30 25.92 1.91
N LEU A 106 -2.44 26.60 1.76
CA LEU A 106 -3.73 26.08 2.27
C LEU A 106 -4.16 24.80 1.55
N HIS A 107 -3.82 24.65 0.26
CA HIS A 107 -4.12 23.42 -0.47
C HIS A 107 -3.33 22.22 0.09
N LEU A 108 -2.09 22.42 0.56
CA LEU A 108 -1.28 21.39 1.21
C LEU A 108 -1.89 20.99 2.56
N VAL A 109 -2.37 21.97 3.34
CA VAL A 109 -3.08 21.71 4.60
C VAL A 109 -4.38 20.95 4.34
N ALA A 110 -5.15 21.34 3.33
CA ALA A 110 -6.38 20.63 2.94
C ALA A 110 -6.09 19.18 2.52
N LEU A 111 -5.05 18.95 1.71
CA LEU A 111 -4.59 17.60 1.35
C LEU A 111 -4.15 16.79 2.58
N GLY A 112 -3.43 17.40 3.52
CA GLY A 112 -3.06 16.79 4.80
C GLY A 112 -4.28 16.42 5.65
N VAL A 113 -5.30 17.26 5.69
CA VAL A 113 -6.57 16.95 6.36
C VAL A 113 -7.26 15.78 5.67
N VAL A 114 -7.31 15.76 4.34
CA VAL A 114 -7.85 14.63 3.58
C VAL A 114 -7.09 13.34 3.89
N LEU A 115 -5.76 13.37 3.95
CA LEU A 115 -4.94 12.23 4.38
C LEU A 115 -5.38 11.73 5.77
N VAL A 116 -5.46 12.63 6.76
CA VAL A 116 -5.86 12.27 8.13
C VAL A 116 -7.26 11.65 8.14
N LEU A 117 -8.20 12.22 7.40
CA LEU A 117 -9.55 11.65 7.27
C LEU A 117 -9.51 10.25 6.64
N VAL A 118 -8.74 10.05 5.57
CA VAL A 118 -8.58 8.73 4.93
C VAL A 118 -7.98 7.72 5.91
N VAL A 119 -6.94 8.10 6.65
CA VAL A 119 -6.31 7.24 7.68
C VAL A 119 -7.31 6.90 8.78
N MET A 120 -8.07 7.89 9.26
CA MET A 120 -8.96 7.73 10.42
C MET A 120 -10.23 6.93 10.09
N PHE A 121 -10.82 7.18 8.93
CA PHE A 121 -12.07 6.52 8.53
C PHE A 121 -11.83 5.22 7.76
N MET A 122 -10.68 5.05 7.10
CA MET A 122 -10.40 3.90 6.21
C MET A 122 -8.96 3.37 6.39
N PRO A 123 -8.56 2.94 7.61
CA PRO A 123 -7.19 2.52 7.91
C PRO A 123 -6.71 1.27 7.14
N ASP A 124 -7.64 0.41 6.73
CA ASP A 124 -7.37 -0.78 5.92
C ASP A 124 -7.52 -0.52 4.41
N GLY A 125 -7.92 0.69 4.03
CA GLY A 125 -8.26 1.12 2.67
C GLY A 125 -9.69 0.77 2.25
N VAL A 126 -10.11 1.36 1.13
CA VAL A 126 -11.50 1.27 0.62
C VAL A 126 -11.88 -0.15 0.27
N ILE A 127 -10.98 -0.89 -0.37
CA ILE A 127 -11.30 -2.22 -0.89
C ILE A 127 -11.53 -3.20 0.26
N ARG A 128 -10.73 -3.14 1.33
CA ARG A 128 -10.92 -4.00 2.51
C ARG A 128 -12.13 -3.59 3.32
N THR A 129 -12.38 -2.29 3.47
CA THR A 129 -13.59 -1.79 4.14
C THR A 129 -14.85 -2.25 3.40
N TYR A 130 -14.85 -2.15 2.06
CA TYR A 130 -15.94 -2.64 1.21
C TYR A 130 -16.10 -4.18 1.29
N GLN A 131 -14.99 -4.93 1.29
CA GLN A 131 -15.03 -6.38 1.48
C GLN A 131 -15.48 -6.78 2.89
N ALA A 132 -15.08 -6.09 3.95
CA ALA A 132 -15.53 -6.36 5.32
C ALA A 132 -17.02 -6.08 5.48
N TRP A 133 -17.51 -5.03 4.83
CA TRP A 133 -18.94 -4.74 4.76
C TRP A 133 -19.71 -5.80 3.97
N ARG A 134 -19.16 -6.31 2.85
CA ARG A 134 -19.73 -7.44 2.09
C ARG A 134 -19.58 -8.81 2.77
N ARG A 135 -18.57 -9.00 3.62
CA ARG A 135 -18.30 -10.24 4.37
C ARG A 135 -19.01 -10.31 5.71
N LYS A 136 -19.94 -9.39 6.02
CA LYS A 136 -20.99 -9.63 7.03
C LYS A 136 -22.01 -10.67 6.50
N GLY A 137 -21.52 -11.84 6.12
CA GLY A 137 -22.28 -13.09 6.05
C GLY A 137 -21.86 -13.94 7.26
N PRO A 138 -22.79 -14.55 7.99
CA PRO A 138 -22.46 -15.29 9.20
C PRO A 138 -21.64 -16.54 8.87
N ASN A 139 -20.67 -16.84 9.74
CA ASN A 139 -20.05 -18.15 9.96
C ASN A 139 -18.67 -18.42 9.28
N ASP A 140 -17.60 -18.29 10.06
CA ASP A 140 -16.46 -19.25 10.06
C ASP A 140 -15.68 -19.17 11.39
N TYR A 141 -16.40 -19.27 12.52
CA TYR A 141 -15.74 -19.62 13.78
C TYR A 141 -15.62 -21.14 13.80
N ARG A 142 -14.51 -21.67 13.32
CA ARG A 142 -14.14 -23.07 13.57
C ARG A 142 -13.44 -23.12 14.92
N PRO A 143 -14.04 -23.76 15.94
CA PRO A 143 -13.31 -24.02 17.18
C PRO A 143 -12.08 -24.85 16.83
N VAL A 144 -10.91 -24.39 17.25
CA VAL A 144 -9.69 -25.20 17.20
C VAL A 144 -9.87 -26.27 18.27
N GLU A 145 -10.28 -27.48 17.88
CA GLU A 145 -10.43 -28.61 18.81
C GLU A 145 -9.08 -28.87 19.50
N PRO A 146 -8.98 -28.69 20.83
CA PRO A 146 -7.75 -28.95 21.55
C PRO A 146 -7.51 -30.45 21.61
N GLN A 147 -6.48 -30.94 20.91
CA GLN A 147 -5.50 -32.01 21.22
C GLN A 147 -5.84 -33.15 22.22
N ALA A 148 -7.11 -33.46 22.48
CA ALA A 148 -7.53 -34.51 23.42
C ALA A 148 -7.25 -35.92 22.87
N SER A 149 -7.08 -36.06 21.55
CA SER A 149 -6.78 -37.34 20.89
C SER A 149 -5.37 -37.86 21.16
N MET A 150 -4.43 -37.06 21.66
CA MET A 150 -3.05 -37.54 21.93
C MET A 150 -2.90 -38.23 23.29
N ALA A 151 -3.87 -38.08 24.21
CA ALA A 151 -3.83 -38.73 25.52
C ALA A 151 -4.36 -40.17 25.52
N GLU A 152 -5.13 -40.56 24.50
CA GLU A 152 -5.80 -41.87 24.45
C GLU A 152 -4.99 -42.96 23.72
N ALA A 153 -3.92 -42.58 23.02
CA ALA A 153 -3.04 -43.52 22.30
C ALA A 153 -1.82 -43.99 23.14
N ALA A 154 -1.74 -43.56 24.41
CA ALA A 154 -0.61 -43.87 25.30
C ALA A 154 -1.03 -44.65 26.57
N GLY A 155 -2.26 -45.17 26.63
CA GLY A 155 -2.74 -46.11 27.64
C GLY A 155 -2.92 -47.50 27.07
#